data_AF-A0A1E5FWE4-F1
#
_entry.id   AF-A0A1E5FWE4-F1
#
_cell.length_a   1.000
_cell.length_b   1.000
_cell.length_c   1.000
_cell.angle_alpha   90.00
_cell.angle_beta   90.00
_cell.angle_gamma   90.00
#
_symmetry.space_group_name_H-M   'P 1'
#
loop_
_entity.id
_entity.type
_entity.pdbx_description
1 polymer ?
#
loop_
_entity_poly.entity_id
_entity_poly.type
_entity_poly.pdbx_seq_one_letter_code
_entity_poly.pdbx_strand_id
1 'polypeptide(L)'
;MKYENSGFTLIESIIVIVLLGFAMLAFSTFLAPQSALSGQVNYSNRASALGQSIMTDLLSRDYGSVSSGTPIELGNTYANFDVDLVVTNDTPTASMQKFTLTITASNNPPITLVAYKGEY
;
A
#
# COMPACT_ATOMS: atom_id res chain seq x y z
N MET A 1 -37.95 -35.30 26.18
CA MET A 1 -36.61 -34.73 25.86
C MET A 1 -36.27 -33.81 27.01
N LYS A 2 -35.58 -34.32 28.04
CA LYS A 2 -35.28 -33.58 29.27
C LYS A 2 -33.86 -33.07 29.17
N TYR A 3 -33.67 -31.76 29.21
CA TYR A 3 -32.37 -31.16 29.50
C TYR A 3 -32.26 -31.15 31.01
N GLU A 4 -31.46 -32.07 31.55
CA GLU A 4 -31.11 -32.03 32.98
C GLU A 4 -30.28 -30.78 33.24
N ASN A 5 -30.69 -30.05 34.27
CA ASN A 5 -30.08 -28.80 34.68
C ASN A 5 -28.78 -29.13 35.45
N SER A 6 -27.71 -29.44 34.72
CA SER A 6 -26.40 -29.72 35.29
C SER A 6 -25.75 -28.42 35.76
N GLY A 7 -25.61 -28.26 37.07
CA GLY A 7 -24.87 -27.15 37.66
C GLY A 7 -23.38 -27.23 37.34
N PHE A 8 -22.74 -26.06 37.18
CA PHE A 8 -21.29 -25.96 36.93
C PHE A 8 -20.50 -26.56 38.10
N THR A 9 -19.63 -27.53 37.83
CA THR A 9 -18.68 -28.01 38.85
C THR A 9 -17.50 -27.04 38.97
N LEU A 10 -16.92 -26.91 40.18
CA LEU A 10 -15.76 -26.02 40.41
C LEU A 10 -14.56 -26.38 39.52
N ILE A 11 -14.35 -27.67 39.29
CA ILE A 11 -13.23 -28.15 38.47
C ILE A 11 -13.40 -27.78 36.99
N GLU A 12 -14.63 -27.83 36.48
CA GLU A 12 -14.94 -27.49 35.10
C GLU A 12 -14.72 -25.99 34.82
N SER A 13 -15.10 -25.10 35.75
CA SER A 13 -14.84 -23.66 35.59
C SER A 13 -13.35 -23.32 35.66
N ILE A 14 -12.57 -24.01 36.49
CA ILE A 14 -11.10 -23.86 36.54
C ILE A 14 -10.49 -24.25 35.19
N ILE A 15 -10.90 -25.39 34.63
CA ILE A 15 -10.43 -25.84 33.32
C ILE A 15 -10.83 -24.84 32.23
N VAL A 16 -12.06 -24.32 32.24
CA VAL A 16 -12.51 -23.31 31.27
C VAL A 16 -11.70 -22.02 31.35
N ILE A 17 -11.42 -21.49 32.54
CA ILE A 17 -10.64 -20.24 32.70
C ILE A 17 -9.20 -20.43 32.21
N VAL A 18 -8.59 -21.58 32.48
CA VAL A 18 -7.24 -21.91 31.99
C VAL A 18 -7.23 -22.01 30.47
N LEU A 19 -8.21 -22.70 29.87
CA LEU A 19 -8.34 -22.82 28.42
C LEU A 19 -8.61 -21.47 27.74
N LEU A 20 -9.45 -20.62 28.34
CA LEU A 20 -9.73 -19.28 27.82
C LEU A 20 -8.50 -18.37 27.92
N GLY A 21 -7.74 -18.46 29.02
CA GLY A 21 -6.48 -17.75 29.18
C GLY A 21 -5.47 -18.16 28.10
N PHE A 22 -5.33 -19.46 27.85
CA PHE A 22 -4.45 -19.96 26.79
C PHE A 22 -4.93 -19.55 25.39
N ALA A 23 -6.24 -19.56 25.15
CA ALA A 23 -6.85 -19.09 23.91
C ALA A 23 -6.59 -17.59 23.67
N MET A 24 -6.69 -16.76 24.71
CA MET A 24 -6.40 -15.33 24.61
C MET A 24 -4.92 -15.04 24.32
N LEU A 25 -3.99 -15.84 24.87
CA LEU A 25 -2.56 -15.73 24.56
C LEU A 25 -2.30 -16.07 23.08
N ALA A 26 -2.86 -17.18 22.60
CA ALA A 26 -2.77 -17.55 21.19
C ALA A 26 -3.38 -16.47 20.26
N PHE A 27 -4.56 -15.96 20.61
CA PHE A 27 -5.27 -14.91 19.85
C PHE A 27 -4.48 -13.60 19.81
N SER A 28 -3.91 -13.16 20.94
CA SER A 28 -3.06 -11.96 21.02
C SER A 28 -1.85 -12.05 20.09
N THR A 29 -1.24 -13.24 20.00
CA THR A 29 -0.08 -13.51 19.14
C THR A 29 -0.42 -13.43 17.64
N PHE A 30 -1.67 -13.70 17.27
CA PHE A 30 -2.16 -13.57 15.88
C PHE A 30 -2.60 -12.14 15.50
N LEU A 31 -3.13 -11.36 16.43
CA LEU A 31 -3.56 -9.98 16.14
C LEU A 31 -2.40 -8.99 16.08
N ALA A 32 -1.34 -9.23 16.87
CA ALA A 32 -0.14 -8.39 16.90
C ALA A 32 0.49 -8.14 15.49
N PRO A 33 0.70 -9.15 14.63
CA PRO A 33 1.28 -8.92 13.30
C PRO A 33 0.30 -8.30 12.28
N GLN A 34 -1.01 -8.50 12.42
CA GLN A 34 -1.98 -8.03 11.42
C GLN A 34 -2.15 -6.50 11.43
N SER A 35 -1.99 -5.86 12.59
CA SER A 35 -2.09 -4.40 12.72
C SER A 35 -0.95 -3.66 12.01
N ALA A 36 0.28 -4.17 12.13
CA ALA A 36 1.46 -3.58 11.50
C ALA A 36 1.42 -3.67 9.97
N LEU A 37 0.93 -4.79 9.43
CA LEU A 37 0.83 -5.02 7.98
C LEU A 37 -0.28 -4.19 7.33
N SER A 38 -1.34 -3.87 8.07
CA SER A 38 -2.49 -3.11 7.56
C SER A 38 -2.12 -1.67 7.15
N GLY A 39 -1.20 -1.02 7.87
CA GLY A 39 -0.73 0.32 7.52
C GLY A 39 0.01 0.35 6.18
N GLN A 40 0.83 -0.67 5.90
CA GLN A 40 1.60 -0.77 4.66
C GLN A 40 0.73 -1.06 3.44
N VAL A 41 -0.30 -1.91 3.58
CA VAL A 41 -1.22 -2.23 2.47
C VAL A 41 -2.03 -1.00 2.06
N ASN A 42 -2.52 -0.22 3.02
CA ASN A 42 -3.24 1.02 2.73
C ASN A 42 -2.36 2.06 2.03
N TYR A 43 -1.07 2.15 2.40
CA TYR A 43 -0.10 2.99 1.70
C TYR A 43 0.09 2.54 0.24
N SER A 44 0.36 1.25 0.03
CA SER A 44 0.64 0.69 -1.30
C SER A 44 -0.50 0.93 -2.28
N ASN A 45 -1.74 0.71 -1.83
CA ASN A 45 -2.93 0.93 -2.66
C ASN A 45 -3.07 2.39 -3.08
N ARG A 46 -2.87 3.33 -2.13
CA ARG A 46 -2.99 4.78 -2.41
C ARG A 46 -1.87 5.30 -3.30
N ALA A 47 -0.62 4.89 -3.05
CA ALA A 47 0.53 5.24 -3.88
C ALA A 47 0.38 4.68 -5.30
N SER A 48 -0.09 3.44 -5.44
CA SER A 48 -0.33 2.86 -6.76
C SER A 48 -1.43 3.62 -7.52
N ALA A 49 -2.56 3.93 -6.87
CA ALA A 49 -3.62 4.70 -7.50
C ALA A 49 -3.14 6.10 -7.93
N LEU A 50 -2.40 6.80 -7.06
CA LEU A 50 -1.79 8.10 -7.38
C LEU A 50 -0.81 8.01 -8.55
N GLY A 51 0.09 7.02 -8.51
CA GLY A 51 1.08 6.82 -9.56
C GLY A 51 0.46 6.51 -10.91
N GLN A 52 -0.61 5.71 -10.93
CA GLN A 52 -1.34 5.40 -12.15
C GLN A 52 -2.07 6.64 -12.71
N SER A 53 -2.69 7.46 -11.86
CA SER A 53 -3.36 8.68 -12.32
C SER A 53 -2.36 9.68 -12.92
N ILE A 54 -1.22 9.89 -12.24
CA ILE A 54 -0.15 10.76 -12.74
C ILE A 54 0.42 10.19 -14.03
N MET A 55 0.74 8.90 -14.07
CA MET A 55 1.31 8.28 -15.27
C MET A 55 0.37 8.38 -16.47
N THR A 56 -0.94 8.19 -16.25
CA THR A 56 -1.94 8.35 -17.31
C THR A 56 -1.97 9.79 -17.83
N ASP A 57 -1.93 10.78 -16.93
CA ASP A 57 -1.84 12.19 -17.32
C ASP A 57 -0.56 12.48 -18.12
N LEU A 58 0.61 12.07 -17.62
CA LEU A 58 1.90 12.28 -18.29
C LEU A 58 1.96 11.64 -19.68
N LEU A 59 1.44 10.42 -19.83
CA LEU A 59 1.42 9.71 -21.10
C LEU A 59 0.42 10.29 -22.10
N SER A 60 -0.62 11.00 -21.61
CA SER A 60 -1.60 11.68 -22.46
C SER A 60 -1.06 12.95 -23.11
N ARG A 61 0.00 13.54 -22.54
CA ARG A 61 0.60 14.77 -23.04
C ARG A 61 1.48 14.52 -24.26
N ASP A 62 1.71 15.55 -25.07
CA ASP A 62 2.51 15.46 -26.29
C ASP A 62 3.96 15.01 -26.01
N TYR A 63 4.58 14.38 -27.01
CA TYR A 63 5.96 13.92 -26.90
C TYR A 63 6.87 15.13 -26.65
N GLY A 64 7.80 15.04 -25.70
CA GLY A 64 8.69 16.15 -25.35
C GLY A 64 8.08 17.26 -24.48
N SER A 65 6.77 17.24 -24.19
CA SER A 65 6.10 18.30 -23.43
C SER A 65 6.29 18.23 -21.91
N VAL A 66 6.90 17.15 -21.42
CA VAL A 66 7.16 16.88 -20.01
C VAL A 66 8.66 16.62 -19.83
N SER A 67 9.24 17.24 -18.82
CA SER A 67 10.65 17.07 -18.44
C SER A 67 10.79 16.55 -17.01
N SER A 68 11.98 16.05 -16.67
CA SER A 68 12.35 15.77 -15.28
C SER A 68 12.15 17.00 -14.41
N GLY A 69 11.57 16.80 -13.22
CA GLY A 69 11.27 17.91 -12.30
C GLY A 69 10.07 18.78 -12.71
N THR A 70 9.26 18.34 -13.68
CA THR A 70 7.94 18.95 -13.90
C THR A 70 7.15 18.89 -12.58
N PRO A 71 6.68 20.03 -12.03
CA PRO A 71 5.91 20.01 -10.80
C PRO A 71 4.63 19.21 -10.99
N ILE A 72 4.38 18.27 -10.07
CA ILE A 72 3.14 17.50 -10.02
C ILE A 72 2.36 18.00 -8.82
N GLU A 73 1.21 18.64 -9.07
CA GLU A 73 0.34 19.08 -7.99
C GLU A 73 -0.40 17.89 -7.39
N LEU A 74 -0.10 17.62 -6.12
CA LEU A 74 -0.76 16.59 -5.34
C LEU A 74 -1.94 17.22 -4.61
N GLY A 75 -3.14 16.66 -4.78
CA GLY A 75 -4.29 17.07 -3.98
C GLY A 75 -4.07 16.79 -2.48
N ASN A 76 -4.84 17.46 -1.62
CA ASN A 76 -4.71 17.34 -0.15
C ASN A 76 -4.76 15.89 0.38
N THR A 77 -5.45 14.99 -0.34
CA THR A 77 -5.51 13.55 -0.04
C THR A 77 -4.15 12.87 -0.13
N TYR A 78 -3.17 13.45 -0.81
CA TYR A 78 -1.83 12.89 -1.01
C TYR A 78 -0.71 13.75 -0.43
N ALA A 79 -1.02 14.68 0.49
CA ALA A 79 -0.04 15.58 1.09
C ALA A 79 1.11 14.86 1.85
N ASN A 80 0.92 13.58 2.19
CA ASN A 80 1.91 12.74 2.85
C ASN A 80 2.81 11.97 1.87
N PHE A 81 2.65 12.17 0.55
CA PHE A 81 3.44 11.53 -0.49
C PHE A 81 4.33 12.58 -1.15
N ASP A 82 5.56 12.17 -1.40
CA ASP A 82 6.51 12.87 -2.25
C ASP A 82 6.58 12.13 -3.59
N VAL A 83 6.67 12.89 -4.69
CA VAL A 83 6.66 12.34 -6.03
C VAL A 83 7.79 12.95 -6.84
N ASP A 84 8.68 12.07 -7.29
CA ASP A 84 9.78 12.42 -8.18
C ASP A 84 9.51 11.88 -9.58
N LEU A 85 9.66 12.75 -10.58
CA LEU A 85 9.52 12.40 -12.00
C LEU A 85 10.84 12.61 -12.72
N VAL A 86 11.35 11.51 -13.28
CA VAL A 86 12.53 11.50 -14.14
C VAL A 86 12.11 11.08 -15.55
N VAL A 87 12.34 11.96 -16.52
CA VAL A 87 12.16 11.71 -17.94
C VAL A 87 13.53 11.55 -18.59
N THR A 88 13.72 10.46 -19.33
CA THR A 88 14.96 10.21 -20.08
C THR A 88 14.61 9.98 -21.55
N ASN A 89 15.16 10.81 -22.43
CA ASN A 89 14.96 10.69 -23.88
C ASN A 89 15.83 9.58 -24.47
N ASP A 90 15.48 9.15 -25.68
CA ASP A 90 16.16 8.14 -26.50
C ASP A 90 16.42 6.81 -25.77
N THR A 91 15.48 6.42 -24.90
CA THR A 91 15.57 5.18 -24.13
C THR A 91 14.26 4.39 -24.23
N PRO A 92 14.25 3.14 -24.75
CA PRO A 92 15.41 2.34 -25.15
C PRO A 92 15.92 2.59 -26.58
N THR A 93 15.23 3.39 -27.39
CA THR A 93 15.59 3.64 -28.79
C THR A 93 15.34 5.11 -29.13
N ALA A 94 15.93 5.61 -30.22
CA ALA A 94 15.71 6.97 -30.70
C ALA A 94 14.22 7.29 -30.82
N SER A 95 13.82 8.53 -30.51
CA SER A 95 12.41 8.97 -30.51
C SER A 95 11.53 8.27 -29.47
N MET A 96 12.12 7.74 -28.39
CA MET A 96 11.39 7.21 -27.23
C MET A 96 11.77 7.92 -25.94
N GLN A 97 10.75 8.26 -25.14
CA GLN A 97 10.90 8.80 -23.80
C GLN A 97 10.57 7.75 -22.75
N LYS A 98 11.47 7.55 -21.79
CA LYS A 98 11.22 6.78 -20.58
C LYS A 98 10.78 7.72 -19.46
N PHE A 99 9.59 7.49 -18.94
CA PHE A 99 9.06 8.13 -17.74
C PHE A 99 9.31 7.20 -16.55
N THR A 100 10.01 7.70 -15.53
CA THR A 100 10.23 7.00 -14.26
C THR A 100 9.63 7.85 -13.15
N LEU A 101 8.55 7.36 -12.54
CA LEU A 101 7.84 8.01 -11.46
C LEU A 101 8.16 7.29 -10.15
N THR A 102 8.72 7.98 -9.18
CA THR A 102 9.04 7.42 -7.86
C THR A 102 8.20 8.10 -6.79
N ILE A 103 7.41 7.31 -6.07
CA ILE A 103 6.52 7.78 -5.01
C ILE A 103 7.10 7.34 -3.68
N THR A 104 7.37 8.30 -2.80
CA THR A 104 7.98 8.08 -1.49
C THR A 104 7.07 8.63 -0.38
N ALA A 105 7.07 7.98 0.78
CA ALA A 105 6.57 8.58 2.01
C ALA A 105 7.48 8.18 3.17
N SER A 106 7.57 9.04 4.19
CA SER A 106 8.61 9.01 5.23
C SER A 106 8.99 7.63 5.78
N ASN A 107 8.01 6.74 6.01
CA ASN A 107 8.25 5.46 6.70
C ASN A 107 7.86 4.24 5.86
N ASN A 108 7.69 4.40 4.55
CA ASN A 108 7.24 3.34 3.66
C ASN A 108 8.24 3.13 2.51
N PRO A 109 8.40 1.89 2.01
CA PRO A 109 9.24 1.65 0.85
C PRO A 109 8.72 2.43 -0.37
N PRO A 110 9.62 3.00 -1.19
CA PRO A 110 9.24 3.74 -2.38
C PRO A 110 8.62 2.82 -3.43
N ILE A 111 7.70 3.37 -4.22
CA ILE A 111 7.07 2.67 -5.34
C ILE A 111 7.50 3.38 -6.62
N THR A 112 8.06 2.62 -7.55
CA THR A 112 8.53 3.14 -8.84
C THR A 112 7.68 2.59 -9.98
N LEU A 113 7.15 3.49 -10.81
CA LEU A 113 6.44 3.16 -12.04
C LEU A 113 7.30 3.60 -13.23
N VAL A 114 7.41 2.73 -14.23
CA VAL A 114 8.14 3.01 -15.46
C VAL A 114 7.19 2.86 -16.64
N ALA A 115 7.19 3.88 -17.50
CA ALA A 115 6.47 3.84 -18.77
C ALA A 115 7.36 4.34 -19.90
N TYR A 116 7.00 3.96 -21.12
CA TYR A 116 7.71 4.35 -22.34
C TYR A 116 6.71 4.99 -23.29
N LYS A 117 7.11 6.10 -23.92
CA LYS A 117 6.33 6.81 -24.92
C LYS A 117 7.16 6.94 -26.19
N GLY A 118 6.60 6.55 -27.33
CA GLY A 118 7.18 6.82 -28.64
C GLY A 118 6.68 8.14 -29.22
N GLU A 119 7.46 8.71 -30.12
CA GLU A 119 7.02 9.75 -31.05
C GLU A 119 6.17 9.07 -32.16
N TYR A 120 4.85 9.25 -32.12
CA TYR A 120 3.91 8.74 -33.13
C TYR A 120 2.98 9.87 -33.59
#